data_AF-A0AAP5N1J8-F1
#
_entry.id   AF-A0AAP5N1J8-F1
#
_cell.length_a   1.000
_cell.length_b   1.000
_cell.length_c   1.000
_cell.angle_alpha   90.00
_cell.angle_beta   90.00
_cell.angle_gamma   90.00
#
_symmetry.space_group_name_H-M   'P 1'
#
loop_
_entity.id
_entity.type
_entity.pdbx_description
1 polymer ?
#
loop_
_entity_poly.entity_id
_entity_poly.type
_entity_poly.pdbx_seq_one_letter_code
_entity_poly.pdbx_strand_id
1 'polypeptide(L)'
;MEEEINHPALIHGDVTLPNIIIHPSRPFLIDWDLLRMGSTYYETAKTLLNTTNFDPANISALIKGYEQIKGLTPAERLLISAFFRLPVEAWRSARRIASGRRSPVFHILSRTWEKNLVPYDGWMNGHGNN
;
A
#
# COMPACT_ATOMS: atom_id res chain seq x y z
N MET A 1 3.46 -8.34 15.48
CA MET A 1 3.54 -9.66 14.81
C MET A 1 2.93 -10.76 15.66
N GLU A 2 3.36 -10.94 16.92
CA GLU A 2 2.77 -11.95 17.83
C GLU A 2 1.25 -11.80 17.98
N GLU A 3 0.79 -10.55 18.09
CA GLU A 3 -0.64 -10.21 18.16
C GLU A 3 -1.41 -10.57 16.88
N GLU A 4 -0.81 -10.46 15.70
CA GLU A 4 -1.45 -10.82 14.42
C GLU A 4 -1.44 -12.34 14.17
N ILE A 5 -0.43 -13.04 14.69
CA ILE A 5 -0.37 -14.51 14.68
C ILE A 5 -1.46 -15.09 15.60
N ASN A 6 -1.64 -14.49 16.77
CA ASN A 6 -2.61 -14.95 17.77
C ASN A 6 -4.04 -14.46 17.47
N HIS A 7 -4.18 -13.30 16.83
CA HIS A 7 -5.44 -12.66 16.46
C HIS A 7 -5.36 -12.10 15.03
N PRO A 8 -5.48 -12.96 14.00
CA PRO A 8 -5.53 -12.47 12.62
C PRO A 8 -6.70 -11.50 12.45
N ALA A 9 -6.53 -10.52 11.56
CA ALA A 9 -7.58 -9.53 11.30
C ALA A 9 -8.54 -10.04 10.23
N LEU A 10 -9.81 -9.65 10.32
CA LEU A 10 -10.75 -9.79 9.23
C LEU A 10 -10.44 -8.71 8.18
N ILE A 11 -9.95 -9.13 7.01
CA ILE A 11 -9.46 -8.26 5.93
C ILE A 11 -10.40 -8.29 4.72
N HIS A 12 -10.51 -7.17 4.00
CA HIS A 12 -11.36 -7.04 2.81
C HIS A 12 -10.90 -7.94 1.65
N GLY A 13 -9.59 -8.12 1.48
CA GLY A 13 -9.01 -9.00 0.47
C GLY A 13 -8.88 -8.37 -0.92
N ASP A 14 -9.76 -7.45 -1.31
CA ASP A 14 -9.70 -6.72 -2.60
C ASP A 14 -9.88 -5.20 -2.55
N VAL A 15 -9.04 -4.51 -1.77
CA VAL A 15 -9.04 -3.04 -1.77
C VAL A 15 -8.41 -2.51 -3.06
N THR A 16 -9.24 -2.03 -3.98
CA THR A 16 -8.85 -1.39 -5.25
C THR A 16 -9.71 -0.15 -5.49
N LEU A 17 -9.28 0.78 -6.36
CA LEU A 17 -10.02 2.04 -6.61
C LEU A 17 -11.50 1.83 -7.00
N PRO A 18 -11.88 0.85 -7.85
CA PRO A 18 -13.30 0.56 -8.13
C PRO A 18 -14.13 0.16 -6.91
N ASN A 19 -13.48 -0.42 -5.89
CA ASN A 19 -14.12 -0.91 -4.67
C ASN A 19 -14.12 0.13 -3.54
N ILE A 20 -13.77 1.40 -3.86
CA ILE A 20 -13.76 2.52 -2.92
C ILE A 20 -14.74 3.58 -3.39
N ILE A 21 -15.75 3.86 -2.57
CA ILE A 21 -16.66 4.99 -2.77
C ILE A 21 -16.14 6.18 -1.97
N ILE A 22 -15.83 7.28 -2.67
CA ILE A 22 -15.47 8.55 -2.04
C ILE A 22 -16.74 9.30 -1.66
N HIS A 23 -16.98 9.46 -0.36
CA HIS A 23 -18.09 10.22 0.18
C HIS A 23 -17.56 11.41 1.00
N PRO A 24 -18.27 12.56 1.07
CA PRO A 24 -17.79 13.75 1.78
C PRO A 24 -17.39 13.56 3.26
N SER A 25 -17.93 12.54 3.93
CA SER A 25 -17.59 12.24 5.34
C SER A 25 -16.39 11.32 5.49
N ARG A 26 -16.35 10.22 4.73
CA ARG A 26 -15.29 9.20 4.76
C ARG A 26 -15.36 8.29 3.54
N PRO A 27 -14.27 7.62 3.15
CA PRO A 27 -14.34 6.57 2.15
C PRO A 27 -15.11 5.35 2.67
N PHE A 28 -15.80 4.65 1.77
CA PHE A 28 -16.46 3.36 2.04
C PHE A 28 -15.89 2.28 1.14
N LEU A 29 -15.71 1.08 1.69
CA LEU A 29 -15.37 -0.12 0.92
C LEU A 29 -16.65 -0.87 0.54
N ILE A 30 -16.68 -1.36 -0.70
CA ILE A 30 -17.73 -2.22 -1.26
C ILE A 30 -17.09 -3.50 -1.83
N ASP A 31 -17.92 -4.46 -2.21
CA ASP A 31 -17.49 -5.75 -2.79
C ASP A 31 -16.66 -6.58 -1.80
N TRP A 32 -17.35 -7.14 -0.81
CA TRP A 32 -16.78 -7.91 0.30
C TRP A 32 -16.62 -9.41 -0.01
N ASP A 33 -16.73 -9.83 -1.27
CA ASP A 33 -16.75 -11.25 -1.65
C ASP A 33 -15.43 -11.98 -1.35
N LEU A 34 -14.32 -11.26 -1.21
CA LEU A 34 -12.99 -11.80 -0.87
C LEU A 34 -12.61 -11.65 0.61
N LEU A 35 -13.58 -11.33 1.47
CA LEU A 35 -13.41 -11.19 2.92
C LEU A 35 -12.83 -12.46 3.54
N ARG A 36 -11.76 -12.31 4.33
CA ARG A 36 -11.09 -13.45 4.98
C ARG A 36 -10.26 -13.03 6.18
N MET A 37 -9.84 -13.99 6.99
CA MET A 37 -8.81 -13.76 8.01
C MET A 37 -7.44 -13.57 7.34
N GLY A 38 -6.67 -12.57 7.75
CA GLY A 38 -5.38 -12.29 7.15
C GLY A 38 -4.57 -11.21 7.87
N SER A 39 -3.45 -10.85 7.24
CA SER A 39 -2.54 -9.83 7.77
C SER A 39 -3.00 -8.42 7.40
N THR A 40 -3.16 -7.58 8.41
CA THR A 40 -3.43 -6.14 8.27
C THR A 40 -2.24 -5.45 7.61
N TYR A 41 -1.01 -5.84 7.92
CA TYR A 41 0.18 -5.24 7.30
C TYR A 41 0.24 -5.55 5.80
N TYR A 42 -0.06 -6.79 5.42
CA TYR A 42 -0.12 -7.18 4.03
C TYR A 42 -1.26 -6.48 3.28
N GLU A 43 -2.45 -6.41 3.86
CA GLU A 43 -3.57 -5.68 3.26
C GLU A 43 -3.28 -4.18 3.14
N THR A 44 -2.63 -3.58 4.14
CA THR A 44 -2.20 -2.17 4.10
C THR A 44 -1.24 -1.94 2.94
N ALA A 45 -0.22 -2.79 2.79
CA ALA A 45 0.71 -2.71 1.68
C ALA A 45 0.01 -2.86 0.33
N LYS A 46 -0.86 -3.86 0.17
CA LYS A 46 -1.64 -4.09 -1.05
C LYS A 46 -2.55 -2.90 -1.37
N THR A 47 -3.20 -2.34 -0.35
CA THR A 47 -4.06 -1.16 -0.48
C THR A 47 -3.28 0.03 -1.01
N LEU A 48 -2.14 0.37 -0.39
CA LEU A 48 -1.27 1.43 -0.85
C LEU A 48 -0.85 1.20 -2.32
N LEU A 49 -0.46 -0.02 -2.68
CA LEU A 49 -0.06 -0.36 -4.06
C LEU A 49 -1.21 -0.21 -5.08
N ASN A 50 -2.45 -0.48 -4.65
CA ASN A 50 -3.61 -0.49 -5.52
C ASN A 50 -4.27 0.89 -5.69
N THR A 51 -4.09 1.80 -4.73
CA THR A 51 -4.84 3.06 -4.68
C THR A 51 -4.00 4.30 -4.91
N THR A 52 -2.68 4.24 -4.67
CA THR A 52 -1.82 5.44 -4.71
C THR A 52 -1.12 5.64 -6.05
N ASN A 53 -1.19 4.65 -6.95
CA ASN A 53 -0.39 4.59 -8.17
C ASN A 53 1.11 4.82 -7.91
N PHE A 54 1.65 4.38 -6.77
CA PHE A 54 3.07 4.55 -6.41
C PHE A 54 3.52 6.00 -6.28
N ASP A 55 2.59 6.96 -6.23
CA ASP A 55 2.91 8.36 -6.02
C ASP A 55 3.27 8.61 -4.54
N PRO A 56 4.47 9.15 -4.24
CA PRO A 56 4.90 9.34 -2.85
C PRO A 56 3.99 10.26 -2.02
N ALA A 57 3.35 11.27 -2.63
CA ALA A 57 2.45 12.16 -1.93
C ALA A 57 1.17 11.43 -1.53
N ASN A 58 0.61 10.61 -2.43
CA ASN A 58 -0.56 9.77 -2.15
C ASN A 58 -0.26 8.69 -1.10
N ILE A 59 0.91 8.05 -1.18
CA ILE A 59 1.37 7.09 -0.16
C ILE A 59 1.44 7.78 1.20
N SER A 60 2.10 8.94 1.28
CA SER A 60 2.21 9.70 2.53
C SER A 60 0.84 10.12 3.08
N ALA A 61 -0.07 10.59 2.23
CA ALA A 61 -1.41 10.99 2.63
C ALA A 61 -2.23 9.81 3.20
N LEU A 62 -2.20 8.65 2.54
CA LEU A 62 -2.92 7.47 3.00
C LEU A 62 -2.38 6.98 4.34
N ILE A 63 -1.06 6.89 4.50
CA ILE A 63 -0.46 6.43 5.76
C ILE A 63 -0.76 7.41 6.90
N LYS A 64 -0.65 8.72 6.66
CA LYS A 64 -1.03 9.73 7.67
C LYS A 64 -2.48 9.56 8.12
N GLY A 65 -3.40 9.32 7.18
CA GLY A 65 -4.81 9.05 7.51
C GLY A 65 -4.99 7.75 8.30
N TYR A 66 -4.26 6.69 7.96
CA TYR A 66 -4.28 5.43 8.71
C TYR A 66 -3.78 5.61 10.15
N GLU A 67 -2.67 6.32 10.34
CA GLU A 67 -2.05 6.54 11.65
C GLU A 67 -2.90 7.40 12.60
N GLN A 68 -3.86 8.17 12.08
CA GLN A 68 -4.86 8.85 12.90
C GLN A 68 -5.85 7.88 13.59
N ILE A 69 -6.01 6.67 13.04
CA ILE A 69 -6.90 5.63 13.58
C ILE A 69 -6.09 4.61 14.37
N LYS A 70 -4.97 4.12 13.81
CA LYS A 70 -4.07 3.15 14.43
C LYS A 70 -2.62 3.55 14.19
N GLY A 71 -1.94 3.98 15.25
CA GLY A 71 -0.51 4.26 15.20
C GLY A 71 0.30 3.02 14.79
N LEU A 72 1.30 3.21 13.95
CA LEU A 72 2.24 2.17 13.55
C LEU A 72 3.54 2.30 14.35
N THR A 73 4.03 1.19 14.88
CA THR A 73 5.38 1.10 15.46
C THR A 73 6.44 1.11 14.35
N PRO A 74 7.70 1.47 14.66
CA PRO A 74 8.78 1.41 13.68
C PRO A 74 8.93 0.04 12.99
N ALA A 75 8.73 -1.05 13.73
CA ALA A 75 8.80 -2.41 13.19
C ALA A 75 7.67 -2.70 12.18
N GLU A 76 6.45 -2.25 12.47
CA GLU A 76 5.32 -2.39 11.54
C GLU A 76 5.50 -1.54 10.29
N ARG A 77 6.06 -0.32 10.43
CA ARG A 77 6.42 0.51 9.29
C ARG A 77 7.44 -0.18 8.39
N LEU A 78 8.48 -0.75 8.99
CA LEU A 78 9.49 -1.53 8.27
C LEU A 78 8.90 -2.76 7.57
N LEU A 79 7.95 -3.45 8.22
CA LEU A 79 7.29 -4.62 7.64
C LEU A 79 6.42 -4.23 6.43
N ILE A 80 5.59 -3.20 6.56
CA ILE A 80 4.76 -2.68 5.47
C ILE A 80 5.66 -2.22 4.31
N SER A 81 6.77 -1.53 4.60
CA SER A 81 7.71 -1.09 3.57
C SER A 81 8.43 -2.26 2.90
N ALA A 82 8.71 -3.35 3.61
CA ALA A 82 9.32 -4.54 3.02
C ALA A 82 8.41 -5.18 1.96
N PHE A 83 7.10 -5.20 2.17
CA PHE A 83 6.14 -5.64 1.15
C PHE A 83 6.11 -4.74 -0.10
N PHE A 84 6.55 -3.48 0.03
CA PHE A 84 6.74 -2.53 -1.07
C PHE A 84 8.02 -2.74 -1.87
N ARG A 85 9.04 -3.42 -1.31
CA ARG A 85 10.37 -3.56 -1.94
C ARG A 85 10.41 -4.61 -3.05
N LEU A 86 9.42 -5.49 -3.14
CA LEU A 86 9.21 -6.29 -4.34
C LEU A 86 8.75 -5.32 -5.44
N PRO A 87 9.44 -5.22 -6.60
CA PRO A 87 9.11 -4.24 -7.64
C PRO A 87 7.88 -4.71 -8.43
N VAL A 88 6.74 -4.79 -7.73
CA VAL A 88 5.45 -5.28 -8.25
C VAL A 88 5.01 -4.41 -9.43
N GLU A 89 5.34 -3.13 -9.44
CA GLU A 89 5.15 -2.20 -10.53
C GLU A 89 5.99 -2.54 -11.77
N ALA A 90 7.25 -2.96 -11.60
CA ALA A 90 8.10 -3.42 -12.68
C ALA A 90 7.57 -4.72 -13.25
N TRP A 91 7.16 -5.65 -12.39
CA TRP A 91 6.51 -6.89 -12.78
C TRP A 91 5.18 -6.65 -13.52
N ARG A 92 4.30 -5.79 -12.98
CA ARG A 92 3.01 -5.43 -13.59
C ARG A 92 3.22 -4.76 -14.95
N SER A 93 4.18 -3.83 -15.05
CA SER A 93 4.49 -3.14 -16.31
C SER A 93 5.09 -4.09 -17.35
N ALA A 94 6.09 -4.89 -16.96
CA ALA A 94 6.72 -5.88 -17.82
C ALA A 94 5.70 -6.90 -18.35
N ARG A 95 4.83 -7.43 -17.48
CA ARG A 95 3.77 -8.38 -17.86
C ARG A 95 2.76 -7.79 -18.85
N ARG A 96 2.37 -6.51 -18.69
CA ARG A 96 1.47 -5.84 -19.65
C ARG A 96 2.15 -5.62 -21.00
N ILE A 97 3.41 -5.14 -20.98
CA ILE A 97 4.20 -4.95 -22.21
C ILE A 97 4.41 -6.28 -22.94
N ALA A 98 4.78 -7.34 -22.23
CA ALA A 98 4.95 -8.69 -22.76
C ALA A 98 3.66 -9.28 -23.37
N SER A 99 2.48 -8.82 -22.92
CA SER A 99 1.19 -9.19 -23.51
C SER A 99 0.70 -8.25 -24.62
N GLY A 100 1.60 -7.40 -25.15
CA GLY A 100 1.29 -6.45 -26.24
C GLY A 100 0.44 -5.25 -25.79
N ARG A 101 0.25 -5.05 -24.49
CA ARG A 101 -0.58 -3.98 -23.94
C ARG A 101 0.29 -2.83 -23.46
N ARG A 102 -0.16 -1.59 -23.72
CA ARG A 102 0.43 -0.42 -23.06
C ARG A 102 0.24 -0.53 -21.54
N SER A 103 1.27 -0.15 -20.79
CA SER A 103 1.21 -0.06 -19.33
C SER A 103 1.07 1.41 -18.93
N PRO A 104 -0.10 1.83 -18.42
CA PRO A 104 -0.27 3.16 -17.85
C PRO A 104 0.63 3.38 -16.63
N VAL A 105 1.07 2.32 -15.96
CA VAL A 105 1.95 2.44 -14.78
C VAL A 105 3.42 2.59 -15.19
N PHE A 106 3.79 2.28 -16.44
CA PHE A 106 5.18 2.31 -16.89
C PHE A 106 5.78 3.73 -16.85
N HIS A 107 5.01 4.76 -17.22
CA HIS A 107 5.49 6.15 -17.15
C HIS A 107 5.69 6.64 -15.70
N ILE A 108 4.94 6.05 -14.76
CA ILE A 108 5.09 6.34 -13.33
C ILE A 108 6.34 5.62 -12.82
N LEU A 109 6.43 4.31 -13.10
CA LEU A 109 7.59 3.49 -12.80
C LEU A 109 8.89 4.14 -13.26
N SER A 110 8.98 4.59 -14.52
CA SER A 110 10.19 5.23 -15.03
C SER A 110 10.59 6.50 -14.27
N ARG A 111 9.65 7.15 -13.59
CA ARG A 111 9.88 8.38 -12.80
C ARG A 111 10.11 8.10 -11.31
N THR A 112 9.60 6.99 -10.81
CA THR A 112 9.64 6.64 -9.38
C THR A 112 10.63 5.53 -9.06
N TRP A 113 11.16 4.80 -10.06
CA TRP A 113 12.04 3.64 -9.89
C TRP A 113 13.21 3.91 -8.93
N GLU A 114 14.05 4.91 -9.22
CA GLU A 114 15.19 5.24 -8.38
C GLU A 114 14.78 5.69 -6.97
N LYS A 115 13.64 6.38 -6.84
CA LYS A 115 13.10 6.87 -5.57
C LYS A 115 12.43 5.80 -4.72
N ASN A 116 12.02 4.69 -5.34
CA ASN A 116 11.38 3.54 -4.68
C ASN A 116 12.41 2.43 -4.38
N LEU A 117 13.57 2.42 -5.06
CA LEU A 117 14.71 1.55 -4.76
C LEU A 117 15.46 1.98 -3.49
N VAL A 118 15.54 3.29 -3.27
CA VAL A 118 15.95 3.84 -1.98
C VAL A 118 14.71 3.83 -1.10
N PRO A 119 14.76 3.29 0.13
CA PRO A 119 13.63 3.39 1.00
C PRO A 119 13.25 4.86 1.17
N TYR A 120 11.96 5.18 1.18
CA TYR A 120 11.52 6.54 1.49
C TYR A 120 11.90 6.85 2.95
N ASP A 121 13.12 7.34 3.13
CA ASP A 121 13.78 7.53 4.42
C ASP A 121 13.00 8.47 5.34
N GLY A 122 12.18 9.36 4.78
CA GLY A 122 11.36 10.30 5.54
C GLY A 122 10.20 9.67 6.33
N TRP A 123 9.75 8.47 5.96
CA TRP A 123 8.66 7.78 6.70
C TRP A 123 9.17 6.59 7.53
N MET A 124 10.22 5.91 7.07
CA MET A 124 10.84 4.82 7.84
C MET A 124 11.60 5.32 9.07
N ASN A 125 12.22 6.50 8.98
CA ASN A 125 12.86 7.17 10.10
C ASN A 125 11.88 8.13 10.78
N GLY A 126 10.71 7.60 11.17
CA GLY A 126 9.62 8.38 11.75
C GLY A 126 10.15 9.47 12.68
N HIS A 127 9.59 10.69 12.53
CA HIS A 127 9.88 11.88 13.32
C HIS A 127 10.38 11.55 14.73
N GLY A 128 11.71 11.52 14.88
CA GLY A 128 12.35 11.63 16.17
C GLY A 128 12.14 13.06 16.64
N ASN A 129 11.15 13.28 17.48
CA ASN A 129 11.12 14.44 18.36
C ASN A 129 11.03 13.93 19.80
N ASN A 130 12.20 13.81 20.42
CA ASN A 130 12.56 14.50 21.65
C ASN A 130 14.06 14.38 21.88
#